data_AF-A0A920AFG1-F1
#
_entry.id   AF-A0A920AFG1-F1
#
_cell.length_a   1.000
_cell.length_b   1.000
_cell.length_c   1.000
_cell.angle_alpha   90.00
_cell.angle_beta   90.00
_cell.angle_gamma   90.00
#
_symmetry.space_group_name_H-M   'P 1'
#
loop_
_entity.id
_entity.type
_entity.pdbx_description
1 polymer ?
#
loop_
_entity_poly.entity_id
_entity_poly.type
_entity_poly.pdbx_seq_one_letter_code
_entity_poly.pdbx_strand_id
1 'polypeptide(L)'
;MSIFIELIINLNNILRMKDFYDQNGYFSPLKIYNAKEANFFRNKLEDSEKKLGKLHYIVKTYTIMKWVYEIATNKILLDFVEEIIGKNILLYNATFIIKEPNTKTHVSWHQDLTYWGFDNNEKQVSAWLALSKANDQSGCMKMIPGSHKNGFFEHHSTEDKNNVLSRGQTVKDIDINKAVSCPLEPGEVSFHHGLTLHASQPNSSNDRRIGLNFQFISTDMKQLKSKNDSAICVRGEDKYKNFKTDQVAKDDFDHEAYQHLLVLNNHYNETIRKN
;
A
#
# COMPACT_ATOMS: atom_id res chain seq x y z
N MET A 1 -21.75 31.90 11.83
CA MET A 1 -22.57 31.16 12.81
C MET A 1 -23.70 30.54 12.02
N SER A 2 -23.86 29.24 11.82
CA SER A 2 -23.28 28.00 12.33
C SER A 2 -23.90 26.98 11.37
N ILE A 3 -23.17 26.18 10.59
CA ILE A 3 -22.71 24.84 10.96
C ILE A 3 -21.98 24.33 9.71
N PHE A 4 -20.69 24.05 9.89
CA PHE A 4 -19.86 23.08 9.19
C PHE A 4 -20.56 22.19 8.17
N ILE A 5 -20.48 22.57 6.89
CA ILE A 5 -20.62 21.67 5.75
C ILE A 5 -19.20 21.29 5.33
N GLU A 6 -18.60 20.36 6.05
CA GLU A 6 -17.44 19.60 5.59
C GLU A 6 -17.52 18.25 6.29
N LEU A 7 -17.68 17.18 5.50
CA LEU A 7 -17.60 15.79 5.97
C LEU A 7 -16.16 15.51 6.44
N ILE A 8 -15.81 16.06 7.59
CA ILE A 8 -14.82 15.46 8.48
C ILE A 8 -15.43 14.12 8.87
N ILE A 9 -14.71 13.02 8.67
CA ILE A 9 -15.07 11.73 9.27
C ILE A 9 -15.31 12.04 10.75
N ASN A 10 -16.56 11.98 11.20
CA ASN A 10 -16.90 12.22 12.59
C ASN A 10 -15.99 11.31 13.44
N LEU A 11 -15.38 11.84 14.51
CA LEU A 11 -14.45 11.09 15.36
C LEU A 11 -15.04 9.72 15.78
N ASN A 12 -16.35 9.68 16.05
CA ASN A 12 -17.06 8.44 16.36
C ASN A 12 -17.06 7.41 15.21
N ASN A 13 -17.07 7.86 13.95
CA ASN A 13 -16.94 6.98 12.79
C ASN A 13 -15.51 6.46 12.66
N ILE A 14 -14.49 7.31 12.84
CA ILE A 14 -13.09 6.91 12.73
C ILE A 14 -12.74 5.83 13.78
N LEU A 15 -13.24 5.99 15.02
CA LEU A 15 -13.03 5.02 16.08
C LEU A 15 -13.70 3.67 15.77
N ARG A 16 -14.92 3.67 15.21
CA ARG A 16 -15.59 2.42 14.77
C ARG A 16 -14.84 1.73 13.63
N MET A 17 -14.30 2.51 12.69
CA MET A 17 -13.47 1.99 11.61
C MET A 17 -12.20 1.35 12.18
N LYS A 18 -11.60 2.01 13.18
CA LYS A 18 -10.41 1.50 13.89
C LYS A 18 -10.72 0.22 14.66
N ASP A 19 -11.83 0.16 15.40
CA ASP A 19 -12.25 -1.04 16.12
C ASP A 19 -12.42 -2.22 15.16
N PHE A 20 -13.02 -1.99 13.98
CA PHE A 20 -13.13 -3.00 12.93
C PHE A 20 -11.74 -3.43 12.44
N TYR A 21 -10.84 -2.47 12.18
CA TYR A 21 -9.47 -2.75 11.76
C TYR A 21 -8.71 -3.59 12.80
N ASP A 22 -8.75 -3.23 14.09
CA ASP A 22 -8.07 -3.97 15.15
C ASP A 22 -8.62 -5.40 15.28
N GLN A 23 -9.93 -5.56 15.11
CA GLN A 23 -10.58 -6.87 15.17
C GLN A 23 -10.21 -7.77 13.99
N ASN A 24 -10.22 -7.22 12.78
CA ASN A 24 -10.17 -7.99 11.52
C ASN A 24 -8.83 -7.92 10.80
N GLY A 25 -7.94 -6.99 11.16
CA GLY A 25 -6.65 -6.77 10.52
C GLY A 25 -6.75 -5.99 9.21
N TYR A 26 -7.93 -5.50 8.86
CA TYR A 26 -8.16 -4.66 7.69
C TYR A 26 -9.42 -3.80 7.86
N PHE A 27 -9.53 -2.74 7.07
CA PHE A 27 -10.74 -1.94 6.90
C PHE A 27 -10.93 -1.59 5.42
N SER A 28 -12.14 -1.75 4.90
CA SER A 28 -12.47 -1.43 3.52
C SER A 28 -13.99 -1.30 3.34
N PRO A 29 -14.49 -0.39 2.50
CA PRO A 29 -13.78 0.70 1.81
C PRO A 29 -13.78 2.01 2.63
N LEU A 30 -12.77 2.87 2.40
CA LEU A 30 -12.82 4.30 2.76
C LEU A 30 -12.70 5.16 1.50
N LYS A 31 -13.68 6.02 1.23
CA LYS A 31 -13.63 6.93 0.09
C LYS A 31 -12.83 8.19 0.44
N ILE A 32 -11.75 8.45 -0.31
CA ILE A 32 -10.93 9.68 -0.15
C ILE A 32 -10.96 10.59 -1.37
N TYR A 33 -11.42 10.08 -2.52
CA TYR A 33 -11.61 10.82 -3.76
C TYR A 33 -12.93 10.42 -4.43
N ASN A 34 -13.47 11.31 -5.25
CA ASN A 34 -14.54 10.95 -6.18
C ASN A 34 -13.97 10.33 -7.47
N ALA A 35 -14.84 9.78 -8.32
CA ALA A 35 -14.44 9.08 -9.54
C ALA A 35 -13.67 9.97 -10.53
N LYS A 36 -13.96 11.28 -10.61
CA LYS A 36 -13.28 12.22 -11.51
C LYS A 36 -11.83 12.46 -11.04
N GLU A 37 -11.63 12.62 -9.74
CA GLU A 37 -10.30 12.78 -9.13
C GLU A 37 -9.48 11.49 -9.27
N ALA A 38 -10.08 10.33 -9.00
CA ALA A 38 -9.42 9.04 -9.21
C ALA A 38 -9.01 8.85 -10.69
N ASN A 39 -9.88 9.22 -11.62
CA ASN A 39 -9.57 9.16 -13.06
C ASN A 39 -8.47 10.15 -13.46
N PHE A 40 -8.38 11.31 -12.82
CA PHE A 40 -7.28 12.24 -13.03
C PHE A 40 -5.93 11.61 -12.65
N PHE A 41 -5.85 10.93 -11.50
CA PHE A 41 -4.63 10.23 -11.08
C PHE A 41 -4.32 8.99 -11.94
N ARG A 42 -5.34 8.28 -12.41
CA ARG A 42 -5.16 7.23 -13.42
C ARG A 42 -4.50 7.77 -14.68
N ASN A 43 -5.00 8.89 -15.22
CA ASN A 43 -4.41 9.51 -16.41
C ASN A 43 -2.96 9.95 -16.17
N LYS A 44 -2.66 10.50 -14.98
CA LYS A 44 -1.29 10.84 -14.56
C LYS A 44 -0.38 9.62 -14.59
N LEU A 45 -0.81 8.47 -14.07
CA LEU A 45 -0.04 7.22 -14.14
C LEU A 45 0.19 6.78 -15.59
N GLU A 46 -0.87 6.72 -16.41
CA GLU A 46 -0.76 6.26 -17.79
C GLU A 46 0.14 7.18 -18.63
N ASP A 47 0.10 8.49 -18.40
CA ASP A 47 1.03 9.46 -19.02
C ASP A 47 2.47 9.31 -18.51
N SER A 48 2.64 8.90 -17.25
CA SER A 48 3.95 8.55 -16.68
C SER A 48 4.53 7.33 -17.39
N GLU A 49 3.72 6.29 -17.61
CA GLU A 49 4.16 5.04 -18.26
C GLU A 49 4.58 5.25 -19.72
N LYS A 50 3.97 6.21 -20.43
CA LYS A 50 4.41 6.61 -21.78
C LYS A 50 5.83 7.15 -21.81
N LYS A 51 6.30 7.76 -20.72
CA LYS A 51 7.62 8.40 -20.61
C LYS A 51 8.67 7.48 -20.00
N LEU A 52 8.28 6.71 -18.98
CA LEU A 52 9.20 5.93 -18.14
C LEU A 52 9.12 4.42 -18.37
N GLY A 53 8.14 3.96 -19.16
CA GLY A 53 7.82 2.53 -19.27
C GLY A 53 6.93 2.05 -18.12
N LYS A 54 6.82 0.73 -17.96
CA LYS A 54 5.92 0.12 -16.97
C LYS A 54 6.33 0.48 -15.55
N LEU A 55 5.35 0.90 -14.74
CA LEU A 55 5.58 1.34 -13.35
C LEU A 55 5.12 0.32 -12.30
N HIS A 56 4.63 -0.84 -12.74
CA HIS A 56 4.25 -1.93 -11.84
C HIS A 56 5.43 -2.38 -10.97
N TYR A 57 5.23 -2.42 -9.65
CA TYR A 57 6.25 -2.77 -8.64
C TYR A 57 7.50 -1.88 -8.60
N ILE A 58 7.46 -0.69 -9.20
CA ILE A 58 8.45 0.34 -8.92
C ILE A 58 8.11 0.96 -7.56
N VAL A 59 9.07 0.93 -6.65
CA VAL A 59 8.90 1.38 -5.25
C VAL A 59 9.31 2.83 -5.09
N LYS A 60 8.84 3.47 -4.01
CA LYS A 60 9.13 4.87 -3.66
C LYS A 60 8.80 5.86 -4.79
N THR A 61 7.72 5.61 -5.54
CA THR A 61 7.33 6.43 -6.69
C THR A 61 7.04 7.90 -6.34
N TYR A 62 6.78 8.22 -5.07
CA TYR A 62 6.64 9.58 -4.56
C TYR A 62 7.92 10.44 -4.66
N THR A 63 9.09 9.82 -4.88
CA THR A 63 10.36 10.56 -5.08
C THR A 63 10.50 11.11 -6.50
N ILE A 64 9.71 10.61 -7.46
CA ILE A 64 9.69 11.07 -8.86
C ILE A 64 8.33 11.59 -9.34
N MET A 65 7.26 11.33 -8.58
CA MET A 65 5.90 11.73 -8.90
C MET A 65 5.32 12.51 -7.72
N LYS A 66 5.23 13.84 -7.88
CA LYS A 66 4.73 14.72 -6.83
C LYS A 66 3.28 14.41 -6.48
N TRP A 67 2.47 14.10 -7.48
CA TRP A 67 1.07 13.73 -7.28
C TRP A 67 0.90 12.46 -6.42
N VAL A 68 1.86 11.53 -6.43
CA VAL A 68 1.84 10.36 -5.53
C VAL A 68 2.06 10.78 -4.08
N TYR A 69 2.98 11.73 -3.84
CA TYR A 69 3.19 12.30 -2.51
C TYR A 69 1.98 13.09 -2.01
N GLU A 70 1.32 13.85 -2.89
CA GLU A 70 0.08 14.58 -2.58
C GLU A 70 -1.06 13.64 -2.16
N ILE A 71 -1.19 12.48 -2.80
CA ILE A 71 -2.13 11.44 -2.34
C ILE A 71 -1.70 10.87 -1.00
N ALA A 72 -0.42 10.53 -0.82
CA ALA A 72 0.10 9.96 0.43
C ALA A 72 -0.08 10.90 1.64
N THR A 73 -0.18 12.21 1.38
CA THR A 73 -0.40 13.27 2.38
C THR A 73 -1.85 13.75 2.45
N ASN A 74 -2.78 13.09 1.75
CA ASN A 74 -4.21 13.37 1.81
C ASN A 74 -4.69 13.32 3.27
N LYS A 75 -5.43 14.35 3.70
CA LYS A 75 -5.88 14.50 5.09
C LYS A 75 -6.72 13.32 5.56
N ILE A 76 -7.71 12.90 4.76
CA ILE A 76 -8.64 11.81 5.11
C ILE A 76 -7.88 10.49 5.26
N LEU A 77 -6.95 10.23 4.34
CA LEU A 77 -6.07 9.06 4.39
C LEU A 77 -5.24 9.05 5.67
N LEU A 78 -4.49 10.12 5.91
CA LEU A 78 -3.56 10.19 7.04
C LEU A 78 -4.27 10.29 8.39
N ASP A 79 -5.49 10.85 8.46
CA ASP A 79 -6.27 10.85 9.70
C ASP A 79 -6.59 9.43 10.15
N PHE A 80 -6.96 8.53 9.24
CA PHE A 80 -7.18 7.13 9.62
C PHE A 80 -5.87 6.37 9.88
N VAL A 81 -4.80 6.66 9.14
CA VAL A 81 -3.46 6.10 9.42
C VAL A 81 -3.00 6.50 10.83
N GLU A 82 -3.16 7.77 11.21
CA GLU A 82 -2.80 8.29 12.54
C GLU A 82 -3.53 7.55 13.66
N GLU A 83 -4.80 7.24 13.47
CA GLU A 83 -5.55 6.45 14.45
C GLU A 83 -4.98 5.04 14.60
N ILE A 84 -4.50 4.43 13.51
CA ILE A 84 -3.95 3.06 13.54
C ILE A 84 -2.55 3.02 14.16
N ILE A 85 -1.62 3.89 13.72
CA ILE A 85 -0.18 3.78 14.05
C ILE A 85 0.39 4.97 14.85
N GLY A 86 -0.45 5.97 15.16
CA GLY A 86 -0.09 7.16 15.93
C GLY A 86 0.30 8.38 15.06
N LYS A 87 0.50 9.52 15.76
CA LYS A 87 0.66 10.86 15.17
C LYS A 87 1.93 11.15 14.37
N ASN A 88 2.98 10.33 14.53
CA ASN A 88 4.26 10.54 13.88
C ASN A 88 4.43 9.46 12.80
N ILE A 89 4.20 9.86 11.56
CA ILE A 89 4.02 8.92 10.44
C ILE A 89 5.15 9.12 9.43
N LEU A 90 5.81 8.03 9.09
CA LEU A 90 6.68 7.92 7.94
C LEU A 90 5.92 7.25 6.79
N LEU A 91 6.05 7.79 5.58
CA LEU A 91 5.79 7.08 4.34
C LEU A 91 7.03 6.27 3.98
N TYR A 92 6.96 4.97 4.17
CA TYR A 92 8.06 4.05 3.88
C TYR A 92 8.14 3.76 2.38
N ASN A 93 7.00 3.48 1.75
CA ASN A 93 6.94 3.12 0.34
C ASN A 93 5.62 3.56 -0.32
N ALA A 94 5.67 3.85 -1.62
CA ALA A 94 4.50 3.91 -2.50
C ALA A 94 4.79 3.11 -3.77
N THR A 95 3.87 2.24 -4.18
CA THR A 95 4.10 1.29 -5.28
C THR A 95 2.83 1.00 -6.05
N PHE A 96 2.91 0.98 -7.38
CA PHE A 96 1.77 0.60 -8.22
C PHE A 96 1.66 -0.93 -8.36
N ILE A 97 0.46 -1.46 -8.11
CA ILE A 97 0.12 -2.87 -8.29
C ILE A 97 -0.95 -2.96 -9.37
N ILE A 98 -0.51 -3.29 -10.58
CA ILE A 98 -1.31 -3.24 -11.80
C ILE A 98 -1.55 -4.65 -12.32
N LYS A 99 -2.80 -4.95 -12.69
CA LYS A 99 -3.13 -6.14 -13.48
C LYS A 99 -3.74 -5.71 -14.81
N GLU A 100 -3.06 -6.02 -15.90
CA GLU A 100 -3.55 -5.72 -17.24
C GLU A 100 -4.83 -6.53 -17.57
N PRO A 101 -5.66 -6.09 -18.52
CA PRO A 101 -6.88 -6.79 -18.91
C PRO A 101 -6.60 -8.23 -19.33
N ASN A 102 -7.52 -9.14 -19.02
CA ASN A 102 -7.47 -10.55 -19.44
C ASN A 102 -6.14 -11.26 -19.11
N THR A 103 -5.52 -10.91 -17.97
CA THR A 103 -4.28 -11.53 -17.51
C THR A 103 -4.51 -12.57 -16.43
N LYS A 104 -3.70 -13.62 -16.45
CA LYS A 104 -3.69 -14.69 -15.43
C LYS A 104 -2.90 -14.30 -14.17
N THR A 105 -2.31 -13.11 -14.13
CA THR A 105 -1.44 -12.69 -13.03
C THR A 105 -2.23 -12.53 -11.74
N HIS A 106 -1.71 -13.11 -10.66
CA HIS A 106 -2.35 -13.09 -9.37
C HIS A 106 -1.31 -12.83 -8.27
N VAL A 107 -1.78 -12.53 -7.08
CA VAL A 107 -0.93 -12.46 -5.88
C VAL A 107 -1.40 -13.59 -4.99
N SER A 108 -0.51 -14.56 -4.72
CA SER A 108 -0.83 -15.69 -3.83
C SER A 108 -1.03 -15.21 -2.39
N TRP A 109 -1.55 -16.09 -1.54
CA TRP A 109 -1.76 -15.78 -0.13
C TRP A 109 -0.44 -15.49 0.58
N HIS A 110 -0.34 -14.36 1.26
CA HIS A 110 0.89 -13.95 1.93
C HIS A 110 0.62 -12.95 3.07
N GLN A 111 1.69 -12.65 3.82
CA GLN A 111 1.79 -11.55 4.76
C GLN A 111 2.96 -10.66 4.34
N ASP A 112 2.72 -9.35 4.25
CA ASP A 112 3.70 -8.35 3.85
C ASP A 112 4.93 -8.31 4.80
N LEU A 113 4.66 -8.37 6.12
CA LEU A 113 5.68 -8.19 7.15
C LEU A 113 6.73 -9.30 7.20
N THR A 114 6.47 -10.44 6.56
CA THR A 114 7.40 -11.57 6.45
C THR A 114 8.76 -11.13 5.89
N TYR A 115 8.78 -10.04 5.14
CA TYR A 115 9.96 -9.64 4.36
C TYR A 115 10.51 -8.27 4.73
N TRP A 116 9.68 -7.37 5.27
CA TRP A 116 10.08 -5.99 5.55
C TRP A 116 11.12 -5.85 6.67
N GLY A 117 11.16 -6.77 7.63
CA GLY A 117 12.24 -6.83 8.62
C GLY A 117 12.21 -5.73 9.68
N PHE A 118 11.03 -5.24 10.04
CA PHE A 118 10.89 -4.25 11.10
C PHE A 118 10.99 -4.86 12.51
N ASP A 119 11.35 -4.02 13.48
CA ASP A 119 11.43 -4.39 14.91
C ASP A 119 10.07 -4.47 15.60
N ASN A 120 9.02 -3.97 14.96
CA ASN A 120 7.65 -3.95 15.46
C ASN A 120 6.67 -4.30 14.35
N ASN A 121 5.68 -5.14 14.64
CA ASN A 121 4.68 -5.55 13.66
C ASN A 121 3.42 -4.66 13.68
N GLU A 122 3.11 -4.02 14.81
CA GLU A 122 1.82 -3.34 15.04
C GLU A 122 1.80 -1.90 14.54
N LYS A 123 2.97 -1.25 14.43
CA LYS A 123 3.08 0.18 14.12
C LYS A 123 3.18 0.49 12.63
N GLN A 124 2.59 -0.38 11.80
CA GLN A 124 2.54 -0.22 10.36
C GLN A 124 1.14 -0.43 9.79
N VAL A 125 0.88 0.14 8.62
CA VAL A 125 -0.34 -0.09 7.85
C VAL A 125 -0.07 0.08 6.37
N SER A 126 -0.58 -0.87 5.57
CA SER A 126 -0.70 -0.71 4.12
C SER A 126 -2.02 -0.03 3.80
N ALA A 127 -2.00 0.99 2.94
CA ALA A 127 -3.18 1.64 2.40
C ALA A 127 -3.18 1.52 0.86
N TRP A 128 -4.14 0.78 0.32
CA TRP A 128 -4.25 0.47 -1.10
C TRP A 128 -5.38 1.29 -1.72
N LEU A 129 -5.04 2.30 -2.53
CA LEU A 129 -5.98 3.17 -3.24
C LEU A 129 -6.30 2.60 -4.62
N ALA A 130 -7.59 2.49 -4.94
CA ALA A 130 -8.09 2.14 -6.26
C ALA A 130 -8.06 3.34 -7.22
N LEU A 131 -7.27 3.28 -8.28
CA LEU A 131 -7.33 4.26 -9.40
C LEU A 131 -8.19 3.75 -10.56
N SER A 132 -8.57 2.48 -10.53
CA SER A 132 -9.59 1.89 -11.37
C SER A 132 -10.43 0.89 -10.56
N LYS A 133 -11.54 0.42 -11.13
CA LYS A 133 -12.45 -0.49 -10.43
C LYS A 133 -11.75 -1.81 -10.06
N ALA A 134 -11.79 -2.15 -8.79
CA ALA A 134 -11.31 -3.41 -8.25
C ALA A 134 -12.49 -4.22 -7.72
N ASN A 135 -12.96 -5.21 -8.47
CA ASN A 135 -14.01 -6.14 -8.03
C ASN A 135 -13.54 -7.60 -8.21
N ASP A 136 -14.40 -8.58 -7.96
CA ASP A 136 -14.02 -9.99 -8.14
C ASP A 136 -13.57 -10.31 -9.58
N GLN A 137 -14.14 -9.65 -10.60
CA GLN A 137 -13.78 -9.85 -12.00
C GLN A 137 -12.39 -9.27 -12.33
N SER A 138 -12.07 -8.08 -11.82
CA SER A 138 -10.78 -7.42 -12.04
C SER A 138 -9.70 -7.80 -11.01
N GLY A 139 -10.05 -8.72 -10.09
CA GLY A 139 -9.12 -9.30 -9.14
C GLY A 139 -8.85 -8.39 -7.94
N CYS A 140 -9.91 -7.93 -7.25
CA CYS A 140 -9.81 -7.25 -5.96
C CYS A 140 -9.07 -8.09 -4.91
N MET A 141 -8.62 -7.44 -3.84
CA MET A 141 -7.97 -8.16 -2.74
C MET A 141 -9.00 -9.00 -1.99
N LYS A 142 -8.55 -10.16 -1.52
CA LYS A 142 -9.23 -10.99 -0.55
C LYS A 142 -8.42 -11.02 0.72
N MET A 143 -9.08 -10.88 1.86
CA MET A 143 -8.47 -10.83 3.20
C MET A 143 -9.05 -11.97 4.05
N ILE A 144 -8.28 -12.50 5.00
CA ILE A 144 -8.83 -13.39 6.04
C ILE A 144 -8.96 -12.59 7.34
N PRO A 145 -10.20 -12.26 7.76
CA PRO A 145 -10.42 -11.48 8.96
C PRO A 145 -9.77 -12.12 10.20
N GLY A 146 -9.04 -11.32 10.97
CA GLY A 146 -8.42 -11.71 12.24
C GLY A 146 -7.13 -12.51 12.11
N SER A 147 -6.69 -12.85 10.89
CA SER A 147 -5.48 -13.64 10.66
C SER A 147 -4.19 -12.98 11.15
N HIS A 148 -4.14 -11.65 11.24
CA HIS A 148 -3.00 -10.90 11.77
C HIS A 148 -2.66 -11.24 13.22
N LYS A 149 -3.65 -11.69 14.00
CA LYS A 149 -3.49 -12.07 15.41
C LYS A 149 -2.77 -13.41 15.61
N ASN A 150 -2.61 -14.20 14.55
CA ASN A 150 -1.98 -15.51 14.61
C ASN A 150 -0.45 -15.45 14.39
N GLY A 151 0.12 -14.23 14.31
CA GLY A 151 1.54 -14.06 14.06
C GLY A 151 1.93 -14.38 12.62
N PHE A 152 3.16 -14.85 12.42
CA PHE A 152 3.66 -15.21 11.10
C PHE A 152 3.22 -16.62 10.71
N PHE A 153 2.71 -16.75 9.48
CA PHE A 153 2.47 -18.02 8.83
C PHE A 153 3.71 -18.45 8.04
N GLU A 154 3.89 -19.76 7.90
CA GLU A 154 4.97 -20.31 7.09
C GLU A 154 4.74 -19.98 5.60
N HIS A 155 5.75 -19.38 4.98
CA HIS A 155 5.75 -19.02 3.57
C HIS A 155 6.64 -19.97 2.78
N HIS A 156 6.06 -20.62 1.77
CA HIS A 156 6.76 -21.53 0.89
C HIS A 156 7.05 -20.85 -0.44
N SER A 157 8.22 -21.12 -1.03
CA SER A 157 8.50 -20.72 -2.41
C SER A 157 7.51 -21.39 -3.37
N THR A 158 7.16 -20.67 -4.44
CA THR A 158 6.34 -21.15 -5.54
C THR A 158 7.00 -20.84 -6.88
N GLU A 159 6.85 -21.76 -7.83
CA GLU A 159 7.33 -21.61 -9.21
C GLU A 159 6.24 -21.08 -10.16
N ASP A 160 5.09 -20.67 -9.63
CA ASP A 160 3.99 -20.13 -10.44
C ASP A 160 4.41 -18.82 -11.11
N LYS A 161 4.67 -18.89 -12.42
CA LYS A 161 5.06 -17.76 -13.26
C LYS A 161 4.00 -16.66 -13.34
N ASN A 162 2.75 -16.95 -12.95
CA ASN A 162 1.67 -15.97 -12.89
C ASN A 162 1.56 -15.31 -11.49
N ASN A 163 2.28 -15.79 -10.47
CA ASN A 163 2.34 -15.10 -9.19
C ASN A 163 3.26 -13.89 -9.30
N VAL A 164 2.69 -12.68 -9.19
CA VAL A 164 3.46 -11.44 -9.28
C VAL A 164 3.95 -10.94 -7.92
N LEU A 165 3.75 -11.71 -6.84
CA LEU A 165 4.37 -11.39 -5.56
C LEU A 165 5.90 -11.40 -5.71
N SER A 166 6.55 -10.31 -5.29
CA SER A 166 7.98 -10.04 -5.58
C SER A 166 8.96 -11.11 -5.07
N ARG A 167 8.57 -11.90 -4.07
CA ARG A 167 9.36 -13.03 -3.55
C ARG A 167 8.95 -14.40 -4.07
N GLY A 168 7.88 -14.50 -4.86
CA GLY A 168 7.40 -15.79 -5.37
C GLY A 168 7.10 -16.78 -4.25
N GLN A 169 6.40 -16.32 -3.21
CA GLN A 169 6.05 -17.14 -2.05
C GLN A 169 4.53 -17.22 -1.86
N THR A 170 4.10 -18.22 -1.11
CA THR A 170 2.71 -18.40 -0.71
C THR A 170 2.63 -19.06 0.66
N VAL A 171 1.63 -18.68 1.43
CA VAL A 171 1.17 -19.46 2.59
C VAL A 171 0.25 -20.56 2.06
N LYS A 172 0.39 -21.77 2.60
CA LYS A 172 -0.41 -22.95 2.27
C LYS A 172 -1.42 -23.26 3.37
N ASP A 173 -2.31 -24.22 3.11
CA ASP A 173 -3.26 -24.78 4.09
C ASP A 173 -4.17 -23.74 4.74
N ILE A 174 -4.50 -22.72 3.94
CA ILE A 174 -5.44 -21.67 4.31
C ILE A 174 -6.87 -22.15 4.06
N ASP A 175 -7.74 -21.97 5.06
CA ASP A 175 -9.18 -22.11 4.88
C ASP A 175 -9.73 -20.93 4.08
N ILE A 176 -9.77 -21.10 2.76
CA ILE A 176 -10.22 -20.08 1.80
C ILE A 176 -11.68 -19.64 2.02
N ASN A 177 -12.49 -20.46 2.69
CA ASN A 177 -13.90 -20.13 2.95
C ASN A 177 -14.04 -18.98 3.97
N LYS A 178 -12.97 -18.68 4.72
CA LYS A 178 -12.90 -17.52 5.61
C LYS A 178 -12.50 -16.24 4.90
N ALA A 179 -12.12 -16.31 3.61
CA ALA A 179 -11.69 -15.15 2.86
C ALA A 179 -12.88 -14.24 2.51
N VAL A 180 -12.69 -12.93 2.69
CA VAL A 180 -13.65 -11.89 2.34
C VAL A 180 -13.09 -11.04 1.21
N SER A 181 -13.87 -10.87 0.13
CA SER A 181 -13.53 -9.95 -0.96
C SER A 181 -13.64 -8.49 -0.50
N CYS A 182 -12.66 -7.67 -0.89
CA CYS A 182 -12.60 -6.24 -0.60
C CYS A 182 -12.68 -5.45 -1.92
N PRO A 183 -13.88 -5.36 -2.53
CA PRO A 183 -14.06 -4.57 -3.73
C PRO A 183 -13.93 -3.06 -3.43
N LEU A 184 -13.41 -2.32 -4.41
CA LEU A 184 -13.21 -0.87 -4.35
C LEU A 184 -13.63 -0.23 -5.66
N GLU A 185 -14.38 0.86 -5.57
CA GLU A 185 -14.58 1.79 -6.68
C GLU A 185 -13.42 2.80 -6.76
N PRO A 186 -13.18 3.42 -7.94
CA PRO A 186 -12.10 4.41 -8.09
C PRO A 186 -12.22 5.55 -7.06
N GLY A 187 -11.14 5.79 -6.31
CA GLY A 187 -11.05 6.78 -5.23
C GLY A 187 -11.26 6.21 -3.82
N GLU A 188 -11.56 4.92 -3.71
CA GLU A 188 -11.66 4.20 -2.44
C GLU A 188 -10.35 3.50 -2.05
N VAL A 189 -10.14 3.39 -0.75
CA VAL A 189 -8.95 2.83 -0.13
C VAL A 189 -9.35 1.66 0.75
N SER A 190 -8.58 0.58 0.68
CA SER A 190 -8.56 -0.46 1.72
C SER A 190 -7.28 -0.34 2.54
N PHE A 191 -7.38 -0.61 3.84
CA PHE A 191 -6.26 -0.61 4.78
C PHE A 191 -6.06 -2.02 5.30
N HIS A 192 -4.82 -2.48 5.46
CA HIS A 192 -4.54 -3.76 6.07
C HIS A 192 -3.25 -3.77 6.87
N HIS A 193 -3.27 -4.56 7.93
CA HIS A 193 -2.09 -4.89 8.73
C HIS A 193 -1.19 -5.82 7.92
N GLY A 194 0.13 -5.64 7.96
CA GLY A 194 1.06 -6.48 7.20
C GLY A 194 1.12 -7.96 7.61
N LEU A 195 0.48 -8.35 8.71
CA LEU A 195 0.23 -9.77 9.07
C LEU A 195 -1.15 -10.29 8.65
N THR A 196 -2.03 -9.48 8.08
CA THR A 196 -3.31 -9.98 7.57
C THR A 196 -3.03 -10.83 6.33
N LEU A 197 -3.45 -12.11 6.36
CA LEU A 197 -3.38 -12.97 5.21
C LEU A 197 -4.24 -12.40 4.10
N HIS A 198 -3.61 -12.18 2.94
CA HIS A 198 -4.29 -11.61 1.79
C HIS A 198 -3.75 -12.12 0.46
N ALA A 199 -4.62 -12.06 -0.54
CA ALA A 199 -4.34 -12.49 -1.91
C ALA A 199 -5.14 -11.64 -2.90
N SER A 200 -4.86 -11.76 -4.21
CA SER A 200 -5.74 -11.17 -5.22
C SER A 200 -5.77 -12.00 -6.49
N GLN A 201 -6.97 -12.18 -7.05
CA GLN A 201 -7.25 -13.07 -8.19
C GLN A 201 -6.84 -12.47 -9.54
N PRO A 202 -6.74 -13.26 -10.62
CA PRO A 202 -6.54 -12.77 -11.98
C PRO A 202 -7.48 -11.63 -12.40
N ASN A 203 -7.07 -10.84 -13.40
CA ASN A 203 -7.94 -9.82 -14.00
C ASN A 203 -8.58 -10.39 -15.27
N SER A 204 -9.86 -10.72 -15.19
CA SER A 204 -10.70 -11.21 -16.30
C SER A 204 -11.61 -10.12 -16.90
N SER A 205 -11.38 -8.87 -16.52
CA SER A 205 -12.09 -7.72 -17.09
C SER A 205 -11.36 -7.17 -18.31
N ASN A 206 -12.05 -6.29 -19.04
CA ASN A 206 -11.52 -5.61 -20.23
C ASN A 206 -10.78 -4.30 -19.90
N ASP A 207 -10.60 -3.98 -18.62
CA ASP A 207 -9.88 -2.79 -18.16
C ASP A 207 -8.72 -3.18 -17.23
N ARG A 208 -7.75 -2.27 -17.09
CA ARG A 208 -6.63 -2.41 -16.15
C ARG A 208 -7.16 -2.30 -14.73
N ARG A 209 -6.71 -3.17 -13.82
CA ARG A 209 -6.87 -2.96 -12.38
C ARG A 209 -5.64 -2.25 -11.84
N ILE A 210 -5.80 -1.01 -11.39
CA ILE A 210 -4.70 -0.11 -10.99
C ILE A 210 -4.87 0.22 -9.51
N GLY A 211 -3.94 -0.30 -8.71
CA GLY A 211 -3.79 0.06 -7.31
C GLY A 211 -2.54 0.86 -7.04
N LEU A 212 -2.62 1.81 -6.13
CA LEU A 212 -1.47 2.47 -5.53
C LEU A 212 -1.40 2.10 -4.05
N ASN A 213 -0.39 1.31 -3.69
CA ASN A 213 -0.16 0.85 -2.33
C ASN A 213 0.82 1.78 -1.62
N PHE A 214 0.38 2.39 -0.54
CA PHE A 214 1.22 3.11 0.41
C PHE A 214 1.54 2.23 1.61
N GLN A 215 2.78 2.28 2.09
CA GLN A 215 3.20 1.62 3.33
C GLN A 215 3.57 2.73 4.32
N PHE A 216 2.83 2.82 5.40
CA PHE A 216 3.08 3.77 6.48
C PHE A 216 3.62 3.04 7.71
N ILE A 217 4.56 3.68 8.39
CA ILE A 217 5.17 3.18 9.63
C ILE A 217 5.28 4.32 10.64
N SER A 218 5.29 4.00 11.94
CA SER A 218 5.56 5.00 12.97
C SER A 218 7.03 5.42 12.97
N THR A 219 7.33 6.66 13.36
CA THR A 219 8.72 7.18 13.36
C THR A 219 9.65 6.45 14.33
N ASP A 220 9.11 5.73 15.33
CA ASP A 220 9.91 4.98 16.30
C ASP A 220 10.28 3.56 15.84
N MET A 221 9.76 3.10 14.70
CA MET A 221 10.14 1.81 14.09
C MET A 221 11.58 1.81 13.59
N LYS A 222 12.18 0.62 13.52
CA LYS A 222 13.54 0.40 13.00
C LYS A 222 13.55 -0.69 11.95
N GLN A 223 14.45 -0.54 10.97
CA GLN A 223 14.78 -1.58 10.01
C GLN A 223 15.88 -2.49 10.58
N LEU A 224 15.60 -3.79 10.73
CA LEU A 224 16.56 -4.76 11.26
C LEU A 224 17.49 -5.33 10.17
N LYS A 225 17.07 -5.32 8.90
CA LYS A 225 17.81 -5.95 7.79
C LYS A 225 18.79 -5.03 7.08
N SER A 226 18.63 -3.71 7.20
CA SER A 226 19.40 -2.73 6.46
C SER A 226 19.50 -1.40 7.20
N LYS A 227 20.71 -0.84 7.26
CA LYS A 227 20.95 0.53 7.74
C LYS A 227 20.83 1.59 6.65
N ASN A 228 20.63 1.16 5.39
CA ASN A 228 20.59 2.04 4.23
C ASN A 228 19.18 2.36 3.76
N ASP A 229 18.18 1.80 4.42
CA ASP A 229 16.78 2.01 4.09
C ASP A 229 16.35 3.44 4.43
N SER A 230 15.33 3.91 3.73
CA SER A 230 14.87 5.30 3.78
C SER A 230 13.36 5.41 3.90
N ALA A 231 12.89 6.57 4.35
CA ALA A 231 11.49 6.94 4.39
C ALA A 231 11.37 8.47 4.41
N ILE A 232 10.16 9.00 4.31
CA ILE A 232 9.89 10.43 4.51
C ILE A 232 8.82 10.65 5.58
N CYS A 233 9.06 11.58 6.50
CA CYS A 233 8.06 11.98 7.48
C CYS A 233 6.94 12.77 6.79
N VAL A 234 5.71 12.25 6.88
CA VAL A 234 4.52 12.84 6.24
C VAL A 234 3.55 13.45 7.25
N ARG A 235 3.71 13.15 8.54
CA ARG A 235 2.94 13.78 9.64
C ARG A 235 3.70 13.72 10.96
N GLY A 236 3.57 14.76 11.78
CA GLY A 236 4.20 14.83 13.09
C GLY A 236 5.70 15.13 13.01
N GLU A 237 6.49 14.51 13.87
CA GLU A 237 7.93 14.75 13.99
C GLU A 237 8.72 13.43 14.06
N ASP A 238 9.80 13.33 13.26
CA ASP A 238 10.76 12.23 13.36
C ASP A 238 11.97 12.63 14.21
N LYS A 239 11.88 12.33 15.51
CA LYS A 239 12.97 12.52 16.48
C LYS A 239 13.98 11.38 16.47
N TYR A 240 13.59 10.21 15.98
CA TYR A 240 14.40 8.98 16.09
C TYR A 240 15.40 8.86 14.96
N LYS A 241 15.02 9.28 13.74
CA LYS A 241 15.86 9.22 12.53
C LYS A 241 16.43 7.82 12.30
N ASN A 242 15.60 6.80 12.52
CA ASN A 242 15.96 5.40 12.31
C ASN A 242 16.11 5.03 10.83
N PHE A 243 15.58 5.85 9.93
CA PHE A 243 15.64 5.71 8.47
C PHE A 243 16.37 6.91 7.86
N LYS A 244 17.03 6.70 6.71
CA LYS A 244 17.48 7.83 5.89
C LYS A 244 16.28 8.59 5.35
N THR A 245 16.47 9.87 5.02
CA THR A 245 15.37 10.72 4.53
C THR A 245 15.30 10.67 3.01
N ASP A 246 14.16 10.23 2.49
CA ASP A 246 13.87 10.30 1.05
C ASP A 246 13.65 11.75 0.61
N GLN A 247 14.03 12.05 -0.63
CA GLN A 247 13.71 13.34 -1.25
C GLN A 247 12.42 13.22 -2.07
N VAL A 248 11.42 14.01 -1.70
CA VAL A 248 10.15 14.09 -2.43
C VAL A 248 10.36 14.77 -3.78
N ALA A 249 9.62 14.33 -4.79
CA ALA A 249 9.58 14.98 -6.09
C ALA A 249 9.13 16.45 -5.96
N LYS A 250 9.96 17.38 -6.44
CA LYS A 250 9.58 18.81 -6.55
C LYS A 250 8.62 19.05 -7.70
N ASP A 251 8.85 18.33 -8.79
CA ASP A 251 8.05 18.30 -10.01
C ASP A 251 7.98 16.86 -10.53
N ASP A 252 6.97 16.57 -11.36
CA ASP A 252 6.80 15.23 -11.94
C ASP A 252 7.92 14.94 -12.96
N PHE A 253 8.60 13.81 -12.78
CA PHE A 253 9.60 13.23 -13.71
C PHE A 253 10.90 14.03 -13.89
N ASP A 254 11.40 14.62 -12.81
CA ASP A 254 12.77 15.14 -12.80
C ASP A 254 13.79 14.03 -13.13
N HIS A 255 14.74 14.32 -14.03
CA HIS A 255 15.68 13.32 -14.55
C HIS A 255 16.66 12.83 -13.47
N GLU A 256 17.12 13.72 -12.59
CA GLU A 256 18.01 13.36 -11.48
C GLU A 256 17.27 12.50 -10.46
N ALA A 257 16.00 12.85 -10.17
CA ALA A 257 15.13 12.06 -9.31
C ALA A 257 14.92 10.63 -9.83
N TYR A 258 14.84 10.43 -11.16
CA TYR A 258 14.69 9.09 -11.75
C TYR A 258 15.92 8.19 -11.50
N GLN A 259 17.14 8.73 -11.62
CA GLN A 259 18.34 7.95 -11.29
C GLN A 259 18.38 7.59 -9.81
N HIS A 260 17.95 8.51 -8.94
CA HIS A 260 17.85 8.25 -7.51
C HIS A 260 16.80 7.16 -7.18
N LEU A 261 15.66 7.16 -7.87
CA LEU A 261 14.64 6.13 -7.72
C LEU A 261 15.18 4.72 -7.99
N LEU A 262 16.04 4.55 -9.01
CA LEU A 262 16.63 3.23 -9.31
C LEU A 262 17.52 2.74 -8.17
N VAL A 263 18.29 3.64 -7.54
CA VAL A 263 19.10 3.34 -6.36
C VAL A 263 18.22 2.94 -5.18
N LEU A 264 17.17 3.72 -4.91
CA LEU A 264 16.21 3.44 -3.85
C LEU A 264 15.46 2.11 -4.06
N ASN A 265 15.07 1.82 -5.30
CA ASN A 265 14.43 0.57 -5.67
C ASN A 265 15.36 -0.62 -5.45
N ASN A 266 16.65 -0.49 -5.74
CA ASN A 266 17.63 -1.53 -5.44
C ASN A 266 17.79 -1.73 -3.93
N HIS A 267 17.95 -0.66 -3.14
CA HIS A 267 18.08 -0.76 -1.69
C HIS A 267 16.86 -1.42 -1.02
N TYR A 268 15.65 -1.06 -1.43
CA TYR A 268 14.42 -1.68 -0.94
C TYR A 268 14.38 -3.18 -1.29
N ASN A 269 14.65 -3.52 -2.56
CA ASN A 269 14.65 -4.90 -3.03
C ASN A 269 15.72 -5.76 -2.34
N GLU A 270 16.90 -5.22 -2.07
CA GLU A 270 17.92 -5.88 -1.26
C GLU A 270 17.43 -6.14 0.18
N THR A 271 16.76 -5.16 0.78
CA THR A 271 16.28 -5.26 2.16
C THR A 271 15.21 -6.35 2.29
N ILE A 272 14.21 -6.36 1.41
CA ILE A 272 13.13 -7.36 1.49
C ILE A 272 13.58 -8.79 1.10
N ARG A 273 14.69 -8.92 0.38
CA ARG A 273 15.26 -10.22 -0.04
C ARG A 273 16.29 -10.79 0.93
N LYS A 274 16.86 -9.98 1.83
CA LYS A 274 17.71 -10.47 2.92
C LYS A 274 16.88 -11.35 3.86
N ASN A 275 17.36 -12.56 4.11
CA ASN A 275 16.78 -13.50 5.07
C ASN A 275 17.30 -13.15 6.46
#